data_AF-A0A222T304-F1
#
_entry.id   AF-A0A222T304-F1
#
_cell.length_a   1.000
_cell.length_b   1.000
_cell.length_c   1.000
_cell.angle_alpha   90.00
_cell.angle_beta   90.00
_cell.angle_gamma   90.00
#
_symmetry.space_group_name_H-M   'P 1'
#
loop_
_entity.id
_entity.type
_entity.pdbx_description
1 polymer ?
#
loop_
_entity_poly.entity_id
_entity_poly.type
_entity_poly.pdbx_seq_one_letter_code
_entity_poly.pdbx_strand_id
1 'polypeptide(L)'
;MPLPSPGASRLTELGYDDIELPATPLPRTVDPGDALLLKADTFNLSWLEVGKHVSLRNLPASAGRQGQSPAEAARRLTAFGCPVPADHPLPDTPDTRDIVLIRTGPGGNGEWLEWGAEASIGHVRNVAWTLQCNPHTVATRLTALGIRLPYTPEPEDERILQDPGEPILAIAQETGRRPADIVSRLAELGHPRPSTVPDTLEADDLRILSEELDGRSPWLERNTVGGVQLRHILRAALATGRSPADIAKRLDALGHWLHENAKQPGVADVADIRLLETVDRSFLDAVHPEHVLRSASRTGRSPADVAARLTALGYRLPDEVDYPEVRALHR
;
A
#
# COMPACT_ATOMS: atom_id res chain seq x y z
N MET A 1 35.20 37.75 -30.49
CA MET A 1 34.45 38.24 -29.32
C MET A 1 33.06 38.64 -29.78
N PRO A 2 31.98 38.03 -29.27
CA PRO A 2 30.65 38.59 -29.48
C PRO A 2 30.59 39.96 -28.79
N LEU A 3 30.10 40.98 -29.48
CA LEU A 3 29.92 42.32 -28.93
C LEU A 3 28.95 42.23 -27.73
N PRO A 4 29.21 42.93 -26.61
CA PRO A 4 28.26 43.01 -25.50
C PRO A 4 26.93 43.58 -26.03
N SER A 5 25.81 43.01 -25.55
CA SER A 5 24.49 43.53 -25.88
C SER A 5 24.41 45.02 -25.50
N PRO A 6 23.63 45.87 -26.20
CA PRO A 6 23.54 47.30 -25.90
C PRO A 6 23.20 47.60 -24.43
N GLY A 7 22.50 46.69 -23.75
CA GLY A 7 22.21 46.78 -22.32
C GLY A 7 23.43 46.53 -21.43
N ALA A 8 24.27 45.54 -21.74
CA ALA A 8 25.50 45.28 -20.98
C ALA A 8 26.47 46.46 -21.08
N SER A 9 26.64 47.04 -22.27
CA SER A 9 27.43 48.26 -22.45
C SER A 9 26.90 49.42 -21.62
N ARG A 10 25.57 49.60 -21.55
CA ARG A 10 24.95 50.65 -20.75
C ARG A 10 25.12 50.44 -19.24
N LEU A 11 25.08 49.19 -18.77
CA LEU A 11 25.31 48.88 -17.36
C LEU A 11 26.76 49.14 -16.94
N THR A 12 27.73 48.81 -17.81
CA THR A 12 29.14 49.17 -17.60
C THR A 12 29.33 50.69 -17.60
N GLU A 13 28.67 51.43 -18.50
CA GLU A 13 28.67 52.90 -18.46
C GLU A 13 28.09 53.50 -17.16
N LEU A 14 27.19 52.77 -16.50
CA LEU A 14 26.60 53.15 -15.21
C LEU A 14 27.44 52.70 -14.01
N GLY A 15 28.63 52.11 -14.23
CA GLY A 15 29.57 51.68 -13.19
C GLY A 15 29.30 50.28 -12.63
N TYR A 16 28.50 49.47 -13.33
CA TYR A 16 28.35 48.05 -13.01
C TYR A 16 29.36 47.24 -13.81
N ASP A 17 30.48 46.91 -13.18
CA ASP A 17 31.60 46.21 -13.82
C ASP A 17 31.54 44.68 -13.65
N ASP A 18 30.73 44.20 -12.70
CA ASP A 18 30.54 42.77 -12.41
C ASP A 18 29.30 42.22 -13.13
N ILE A 19 29.38 42.16 -14.47
CA ILE A 19 28.28 41.67 -15.33
C ILE A 19 28.62 40.27 -15.81
N GLU A 20 27.90 39.28 -15.28
CA GLU A 20 27.92 37.92 -15.80
C GLU A 20 27.05 37.83 -17.06
N LEU A 21 27.66 37.41 -18.18
CA LEU A 21 26.94 37.13 -19.43
C LEU A 21 27.03 35.64 -19.75
N PRO A 22 25.92 35.02 -20.19
CA PRO A 22 25.96 33.62 -20.61
C PRO A 22 26.78 33.46 -21.89
N ALA A 23 27.36 32.27 -22.06
CA ALA A 23 28.11 31.92 -23.26
C ALA A 23 27.21 31.89 -24.52
N THR A 24 25.91 31.66 -24.35
CA THR A 24 24.88 31.72 -25.39
C THR A 24 24.28 33.12 -25.48
N PRO A 25 23.94 33.61 -26.69
CA PRO A 25 23.23 34.88 -26.83
C PRO A 25 21.91 34.86 -26.06
N LEU A 26 21.66 35.91 -25.27
CA LEU A 26 20.40 36.09 -24.56
C LEU A 26 19.20 36.11 -25.55
N PRO A 27 18.02 35.66 -25.11
CA PRO A 27 16.83 35.69 -25.95
C PRO A 27 16.49 37.12 -26.36
N ARG A 28 15.98 37.28 -27.59
CA ARG A 28 15.64 38.60 -28.16
C ARG A 28 14.43 39.26 -27.48
N THR A 29 13.63 38.48 -26.76
CA THR A 29 12.42 38.92 -26.07
C THR A 29 12.45 38.39 -24.64
N VAL A 30 12.18 39.25 -23.67
CA VAL A 30 12.03 38.91 -22.26
C VAL A 30 10.60 39.22 -21.85
N ASP A 31 9.90 38.23 -21.30
CA ASP A 31 8.56 38.38 -20.73
C ASP A 31 8.65 38.69 -19.23
N PRO A 32 7.70 39.42 -18.63
CA PRO A 32 7.64 39.61 -17.18
C PRO A 32 7.74 38.32 -16.36
N GLY A 33 7.26 37.19 -16.89
CA GLY A 33 7.38 35.86 -16.28
C GLY A 33 8.81 35.32 -16.22
N ASP A 34 9.68 35.68 -17.17
CA ASP A 34 11.07 35.21 -17.21
C ASP A 34 11.84 35.63 -15.94
N ALA A 35 11.53 36.81 -15.39
CA ALA A 35 12.11 37.27 -14.12
C ALA A 35 11.71 36.39 -12.92
N LEU A 36 10.55 35.73 -12.98
CA LEU A 36 10.12 34.79 -11.94
C LEU A 36 10.75 33.41 -12.10
N LEU A 37 11.17 33.03 -13.32
CA LEU A 37 11.95 31.80 -13.57
C LEU A 37 13.35 31.91 -12.95
N LEU A 38 13.97 33.09 -13.06
CA LEU A 38 15.33 33.32 -12.61
C LEU A 38 15.49 33.48 -11.08
N LYS A 39 14.40 33.49 -10.31
CA LYS A 39 14.46 33.58 -8.85
C LYS A 39 14.67 32.20 -8.22
N ALA A 40 15.81 32.03 -7.55
CA ALA A 40 16.20 30.79 -6.87
C ALA A 40 15.41 30.57 -5.57
N ASP A 41 15.06 31.65 -4.86
CA ASP A 41 14.21 31.62 -3.68
C ASP A 41 13.14 32.71 -3.77
N THR A 42 11.98 32.44 -3.17
CA THR A 42 10.87 33.40 -3.06
C THR A 42 11.01 34.30 -1.84
N PHE A 43 11.70 33.83 -0.81
CA PHE A 43 11.85 34.57 0.46
C PHE A 43 13.12 35.38 0.50
N ASN A 44 14.17 34.92 -0.16
CA ASN A 44 15.42 35.64 -0.34
C ASN A 44 15.48 36.17 -1.77
N LEU A 45 16.01 37.38 -1.96
CA LEU A 45 16.23 38.00 -3.27
C LEU A 45 17.39 37.32 -4.04
N SER A 46 17.50 36.00 -3.95
CA SER A 46 18.55 35.22 -4.62
C SER A 46 18.14 34.88 -6.05
N TRP A 47 19.03 35.17 -6.97
CA TRP A 47 18.91 34.85 -8.39
C TRP A 47 19.65 33.56 -8.69
N LEU A 48 19.22 32.84 -9.72
CA LEU A 48 20.00 31.75 -10.29
C LEU A 48 21.30 32.31 -10.86
N GLU A 49 22.40 31.60 -10.61
CA GLU A 49 23.71 31.97 -11.11
C GLU A 49 23.89 31.49 -12.55
N VAL A 50 24.44 32.35 -13.40
CA VAL A 50 24.66 32.04 -14.81
C VAL A 50 25.73 30.94 -14.94
N GLY A 51 25.48 29.94 -15.76
CA GLY A 51 26.37 28.80 -15.97
C GLY A 51 26.28 27.71 -14.90
N LYS A 52 25.59 27.95 -13.77
CA LYS A 52 25.30 26.90 -12.78
C LYS A 52 24.05 26.11 -13.14
N HIS A 53 24.08 24.82 -12.81
CA HIS A 53 22.95 23.93 -13.04
C HIS A 53 21.76 24.33 -12.15
N VAL A 54 20.57 24.42 -12.75
CA VAL A 54 19.33 24.65 -12.01
C VAL A 54 18.99 23.41 -11.20
N SER A 55 18.76 23.58 -9.89
CA SER A 55 18.31 22.47 -9.03
C SER A 55 16.92 21.99 -9.43
N LEU A 56 16.64 20.71 -9.18
CA LEU A 56 15.34 20.14 -9.51
C LEU A 56 14.22 20.78 -8.69
N ARG A 57 14.52 21.37 -7.53
CA ARG A 57 13.57 22.17 -6.76
C ARG A 57 13.10 23.43 -7.50
N ASN A 58 14.03 24.17 -8.10
CA ASN A 58 13.76 25.51 -8.61
C ASN A 58 12.94 25.49 -9.91
N LEU A 59 13.14 24.48 -10.75
CA LEU A 59 12.42 24.32 -12.01
C LEU A 59 10.89 24.17 -11.83
N PRO A 60 10.33 23.14 -11.17
CA PRO A 60 8.89 22.99 -10.99
C PRO A 60 8.29 24.06 -10.07
N ALA A 61 9.06 24.58 -9.10
CA ALA A 61 8.60 25.69 -8.27
C ALA A 61 8.35 26.96 -9.09
N SER A 62 9.26 27.31 -10.00
CA SER A 62 9.14 28.50 -10.84
C SER A 62 8.16 28.31 -12.00
N ALA A 63 8.16 27.12 -12.63
CA ALA A 63 7.21 26.75 -13.69
C ALA A 63 5.76 26.74 -13.16
N GLY A 64 5.53 26.10 -12.01
CA GLY A 64 4.21 26.01 -11.40
C GLY A 64 3.60 27.36 -11.02
N ARG A 65 4.41 28.32 -10.55
CA ARG A 65 3.94 29.69 -10.26
C ARG A 65 3.43 30.42 -11.50
N GLN A 66 3.95 30.07 -12.67
CA GLN A 66 3.64 30.72 -13.93
C GLN A 66 2.65 29.92 -14.78
N GLY A 67 2.20 28.75 -14.30
CA GLY A 67 1.39 27.83 -15.08
C GLY A 67 2.11 27.31 -16.35
N GLN A 68 3.44 27.38 -16.37
CA GLN A 68 4.26 26.89 -17.47
C GLN A 68 4.60 25.41 -17.28
N SER A 69 4.84 24.71 -18.39
CA SER A 69 5.35 23.35 -18.32
C SER A 69 6.82 23.34 -17.91
N PRO A 70 7.29 22.28 -17.22
CA PRO A 70 8.71 22.12 -16.91
C PRO A 70 9.61 22.18 -18.16
N ALA A 71 9.15 21.65 -19.29
CA ALA A 71 9.89 21.72 -20.55
C ALA A 71 10.06 23.16 -21.06
N GLU A 72 9.01 23.99 -21.03
CA GLU A 72 9.12 25.39 -21.46
C GLU A 72 9.99 26.20 -20.50
N ALA A 73 9.79 26.03 -19.19
CA ALA A 73 10.61 26.68 -18.18
C ALA A 73 12.10 26.31 -18.34
N ALA A 74 12.41 25.04 -18.63
CA ALA A 74 13.78 24.59 -18.85
C ALA A 74 14.40 25.18 -20.12
N ARG A 75 13.64 25.27 -21.22
CA ARG A 75 14.09 25.95 -22.46
C ARG A 75 14.41 27.41 -22.20
N ARG A 76 13.54 28.12 -21.46
CA ARG A 76 13.72 29.52 -21.09
C ARG A 76 14.96 29.72 -20.21
N LEU A 77 15.08 28.95 -19.13
CA LEU A 77 16.23 29.00 -18.23
C LEU A 77 17.55 28.73 -18.97
N THR A 78 17.57 27.75 -19.86
CA THR A 78 18.75 27.44 -20.68
C THR A 78 19.09 28.60 -21.63
N ALA A 79 18.09 29.27 -22.21
CA ALA A 79 18.30 30.46 -23.05
C ALA A 79 18.90 31.64 -22.25
N PHE A 80 18.59 31.75 -20.96
CA PHE A 80 19.21 32.70 -20.03
C PHE A 80 20.57 32.22 -19.48
N GLY A 81 21.08 31.08 -19.96
CA GLY A 81 22.35 30.50 -19.54
C GLY A 81 22.34 29.83 -18.17
N CYS A 82 21.16 29.46 -17.67
CA CYS A 82 20.99 28.60 -16.51
C CYS A 82 20.69 27.18 -17.01
N PRO A 83 21.71 26.33 -17.24
CA PRO A 83 21.52 24.99 -17.80
C PRO A 83 20.67 24.11 -16.88
N VAL A 84 19.74 23.36 -17.47
CA VAL A 84 18.95 22.34 -16.77
C VAL A 84 19.54 20.96 -17.10
N PRO A 85 20.00 20.19 -16.11
CA PRO A 85 20.62 18.88 -16.34
C PRO A 85 19.55 17.79 -16.53
N ALA A 86 18.77 17.89 -17.61
CA ALA A 86 17.78 16.89 -17.97
C ALA A 86 18.34 15.98 -19.08
N ASP A 87 18.64 14.73 -18.73
CA ASP A 87 19.14 13.71 -19.68
C ASP A 87 18.02 13.11 -20.57
N HIS A 88 16.78 13.58 -20.40
CA HIS A 88 15.59 13.13 -21.10
C HIS A 88 14.60 14.31 -21.30
N PRO A 89 13.60 14.19 -22.19
CA PRO A 89 12.58 15.22 -22.33
C PRO A 89 11.81 15.41 -21.02
N LEU A 90 11.66 16.68 -20.62
CA LEU A 90 10.85 17.09 -19.48
C LEU A 90 9.36 17.15 -19.88
N PRO A 91 8.43 17.16 -18.91
CA PRO A 91 7.01 17.22 -19.22
C PRO A 91 6.62 18.53 -19.92
N ASP A 92 5.87 18.41 -21.02
CA ASP A 92 5.26 19.55 -21.73
C ASP A 92 3.91 19.98 -21.13
N THR A 93 3.37 19.23 -20.17
CA THR A 93 2.14 19.61 -19.45
C THR A 93 2.48 20.32 -18.13
N PRO A 94 1.87 21.47 -17.83
CA PRO A 94 2.05 22.13 -16.55
C PRO A 94 1.35 21.35 -15.43
N ASP A 95 2.03 21.14 -14.31
CA ASP A 95 1.41 20.68 -13.07
C ASP A 95 2.01 21.44 -11.88
N THR A 96 1.18 22.25 -11.22
CA THR A 96 1.61 23.04 -10.05
C THR A 96 1.99 22.16 -8.86
N ARG A 97 1.61 20.87 -8.88
CA ARG A 97 1.90 19.89 -7.84
C ARG A 97 3.27 19.21 -8.04
N ASP A 98 3.98 19.47 -9.14
CA ASP A 98 5.32 18.89 -9.39
C ASP A 98 6.30 19.16 -8.23
N ILE A 99 6.19 20.33 -7.59
CA ILE A 99 7.00 20.67 -6.42
C ILE A 99 6.74 19.75 -5.22
N VAL A 100 5.53 19.22 -5.07
CA VAL A 100 5.18 18.29 -3.99
C VAL A 100 5.78 16.92 -4.26
N LEU A 101 5.89 16.51 -5.52
CA LEU A 101 6.41 15.20 -5.91
C LEU A 101 7.84 14.99 -5.43
N ILE A 102 8.67 16.03 -5.49
CA ILE A 102 10.09 15.95 -5.15
C ILE A 102 10.40 16.25 -3.68
N ARG A 103 9.39 16.43 -2.82
CA ARG A 103 9.58 16.78 -1.41
C ARG A 103 9.64 15.53 -0.53
N THR A 104 10.73 15.30 0.19
CA THR A 104 10.93 14.05 0.97
C THR A 104 10.37 14.11 2.39
N GLY A 105 10.15 15.31 2.96
CA GLY A 105 9.75 15.50 4.36
C GLY A 105 8.33 16.08 4.56
N PRO A 106 7.52 15.55 5.49
CA PRO A 106 6.17 16.06 5.78
C PRO A 106 6.20 17.44 6.46
N GLY A 107 7.26 17.77 7.22
CA GLY A 107 7.32 18.94 8.10
C GLY A 107 7.75 20.28 7.48
N GLY A 108 8.01 20.37 6.18
CA GLY A 108 8.36 21.65 5.52
C GLY A 108 9.82 22.06 5.66
N ASN A 109 10.63 21.28 6.38
CA ASN A 109 12.05 21.58 6.62
C ASN A 109 13.02 21.18 5.47
N GLY A 110 12.52 21.05 4.24
CA GLY A 110 13.32 21.42 3.07
C GLY A 110 14.32 20.41 2.50
N GLU A 111 14.12 19.10 2.66
CA GLU A 111 14.82 18.13 1.83
C GLU A 111 14.01 17.83 0.56
N TRP A 112 14.67 17.95 -0.59
CA TRP A 112 14.12 17.79 -1.92
C TRP A 112 14.94 16.76 -2.67
N LEU A 113 14.27 15.92 -3.45
CA LEU A 113 14.92 15.07 -4.43
C LEU A 113 15.58 15.96 -5.48
N GLU A 114 16.83 15.67 -5.78
CA GLU A 114 17.60 16.32 -6.85
C GLU A 114 17.65 15.43 -8.09
N TRP A 115 18.16 15.99 -9.19
CA TRP A 115 18.32 15.27 -10.46
C TRP A 115 19.03 13.92 -10.30
N GLY A 116 18.43 12.86 -10.85
CA GLY A 116 18.97 11.51 -10.77
C GLY A 116 18.88 10.85 -9.38
N ALA A 117 18.29 11.51 -8.39
CA ALA A 117 17.99 10.89 -7.11
C ALA A 117 17.04 9.70 -7.30
N GLU A 118 17.09 8.74 -6.38
CA GLU A 118 16.22 7.57 -6.38
C GLU A 118 15.06 7.79 -5.39
N ALA A 119 13.83 7.56 -5.83
CA ALA A 119 12.64 7.58 -4.98
C ALA A 119 12.13 6.16 -4.71
N SER A 120 11.88 5.86 -3.44
CA SER A 120 11.29 4.58 -3.02
C SER A 120 9.78 4.52 -3.30
N ILE A 121 9.20 3.31 -3.31
CA ILE A 121 7.74 3.17 -3.38
C ILE A 121 7.04 3.87 -2.20
N GLY A 122 7.69 3.93 -1.03
CA GLY A 122 7.15 4.59 0.16
C GLY A 122 6.96 6.09 -0.06
N HIS A 123 7.92 6.71 -0.75
CA HIS A 123 7.82 8.10 -1.18
C HIS A 123 6.66 8.30 -2.16
N VAL A 124 6.59 7.47 -3.21
CA VAL A 124 5.51 7.52 -4.22
C VAL A 124 4.13 7.37 -3.56
N ARG A 125 3.95 6.39 -2.65
CA ARG A 125 2.70 6.18 -1.91
C ARG A 125 2.36 7.38 -1.01
N ASN A 126 3.33 7.95 -0.32
CA ASN A 126 3.11 9.11 0.55
C ASN A 126 2.65 10.33 -0.25
N VAL A 127 3.31 10.60 -1.37
CA VAL A 127 2.95 11.70 -2.27
C VAL A 127 1.57 11.46 -2.90
N ALA A 128 1.30 10.24 -3.38
CA ALA A 128 0.00 9.85 -3.92
C ALA A 128 -1.13 10.05 -2.91
N TRP A 129 -0.91 9.64 -1.66
CA TRP A 129 -1.83 9.90 -0.54
C TRP A 129 -2.01 11.39 -0.28
N THR A 130 -0.92 12.16 -0.23
CA THR A 130 -0.97 13.61 0.02
C THR A 130 -1.73 14.36 -1.07
N LEU A 131 -1.54 13.96 -2.33
CA LEU A 131 -2.16 14.57 -3.50
C LEU A 131 -3.51 13.94 -3.87
N GLN A 132 -3.93 12.89 -3.16
CA GLN A 132 -5.15 12.11 -3.42
C GLN A 132 -5.24 11.67 -4.90
N CYS A 133 -4.15 11.08 -5.41
CA CYS A 133 -4.06 10.61 -6.79
C CYS A 133 -3.41 9.22 -6.88
N ASN A 134 -3.51 8.59 -8.06
CA ASN A 134 -2.98 7.25 -8.29
C ASN A 134 -1.43 7.24 -8.19
N PRO A 135 -0.81 6.29 -7.45
CA PRO A 135 0.64 6.09 -7.37
C PRO A 135 1.37 6.01 -8.72
N HIS A 136 0.77 5.39 -9.73
CA HIS A 136 1.30 5.31 -11.09
C HIS A 136 1.48 6.69 -11.73
N THR A 137 0.53 7.62 -11.52
CA THR A 137 0.64 9.00 -12.00
C THR A 137 1.82 9.71 -11.35
N VAL A 138 1.99 9.54 -10.04
CA VAL A 138 3.12 10.09 -9.28
C VAL A 138 4.44 9.52 -9.79
N ALA A 139 4.54 8.20 -9.92
CA ALA A 139 5.74 7.51 -10.36
C ALA A 139 6.15 7.93 -11.79
N THR A 140 5.20 7.92 -12.72
CA THR A 140 5.42 8.36 -14.11
C THR A 140 5.88 9.81 -14.16
N ARG A 141 5.25 10.67 -13.36
CA ARG A 141 5.60 12.09 -13.31
C ARG A 141 6.98 12.33 -12.70
N LEU A 142 7.36 11.57 -11.66
CA LEU A 142 8.70 11.59 -11.07
C LEU A 142 9.77 11.16 -12.07
N THR A 143 9.53 10.06 -12.80
CA THR A 143 10.45 9.62 -13.87
C THR A 143 10.59 10.66 -14.96
N ALA A 144 9.49 11.30 -15.38
CA ALA A 144 9.53 12.39 -16.36
C ALA A 144 10.25 13.64 -15.85
N LEU A 145 10.38 13.82 -14.52
CA LEU A 145 11.16 14.88 -13.88
C LEU A 145 12.61 14.46 -13.58
N GLY A 146 13.05 13.27 -14.01
CA GLY A 146 14.43 12.81 -13.84
C GLY A 146 14.76 12.17 -12.49
N ILE A 147 13.73 11.77 -11.75
CA ILE A 147 13.87 10.93 -10.57
C ILE A 147 13.84 9.46 -10.99
N ARG A 148 14.81 8.69 -10.49
CA ARG A 148 14.91 7.25 -10.75
C ARG A 148 14.02 6.49 -9.77
N LEU A 149 13.42 5.42 -10.27
CA LEU A 149 12.68 4.46 -9.45
C LEU A 149 13.41 3.11 -9.51
N PRO A 150 13.49 2.36 -8.41
CA PRO A 150 14.11 1.02 -8.41
C PRO A 150 13.22 -0.04 -9.06
N TYR A 151 12.05 0.35 -9.59
CA TYR A 151 11.07 -0.48 -10.28
C TYR A 151 10.46 0.29 -11.47
N THR A 152 9.84 -0.42 -12.41
CA THR A 152 9.09 0.21 -13.51
C THR A 152 7.63 0.35 -13.09
N PRO A 153 7.03 1.55 -13.06
CA PRO A 153 5.66 1.72 -12.56
C PRO A 153 4.60 1.11 -13.50
N GLU A 154 3.63 0.41 -12.92
CA GLU A 154 2.50 -0.22 -13.63
C GLU A 154 1.18 0.44 -13.17
N PRO A 155 0.19 0.65 -14.05
CA PRO A 155 -1.12 1.21 -13.66
C PRO A 155 -1.81 0.42 -12.54
N GLU A 156 -1.60 -0.90 -12.51
CA GLU A 156 -2.19 -1.84 -11.57
C GLU A 156 -1.56 -1.80 -10.16
N ASP A 157 -0.42 -1.10 -10.00
CA ASP A 157 0.24 -0.96 -8.70
C ASP A 157 -0.69 -0.34 -7.65
N GLU A 158 -1.61 0.55 -8.06
CA GLU A 158 -2.63 1.12 -7.17
C GLU A 158 -3.44 0.02 -6.49
N ARG A 159 -3.98 -0.92 -7.27
CA ARG A 159 -4.84 -1.98 -6.76
C ARG A 159 -4.07 -2.96 -5.87
N ILE A 160 -2.83 -3.27 -6.25
CA ILE A 160 -1.94 -4.17 -5.50
C ILE A 160 -1.56 -3.56 -4.14
N LEU A 161 -1.43 -2.23 -4.04
CA LEU A 161 -0.96 -1.53 -2.84
C LEU A 161 -2.08 -1.05 -1.90
N GLN A 162 -3.34 -1.12 -2.34
CA GLN A 162 -4.49 -0.50 -1.67
C GLN A 162 -4.81 -1.13 -0.31
N ASP A 163 -4.86 -2.47 -0.20
CA ASP A 163 -5.22 -3.16 1.04
C ASP A 163 -4.23 -4.30 1.35
N PRO A 164 -3.31 -4.11 2.33
CA PRO A 164 -2.38 -5.16 2.74
C PRO A 164 -3.05 -6.33 3.48
N GLY A 165 -4.30 -6.19 3.93
CA GLY A 165 -5.09 -7.22 4.61
C GLY A 165 -5.90 -8.10 3.66
N GLU A 166 -6.07 -7.68 2.41
CA GLU A 166 -6.82 -8.44 1.42
C GLU A 166 -6.00 -9.65 0.91
N PRO A 167 -6.62 -10.84 0.81
CA PRO A 167 -5.96 -12.00 0.22
C PRO A 167 -5.49 -11.71 -1.20
N ILE A 168 -4.25 -12.09 -1.51
CA ILE A 168 -3.68 -11.97 -2.87
C ILE A 168 -4.56 -12.63 -3.93
N LEU A 169 -5.32 -13.66 -3.54
CA LEU A 169 -6.28 -14.33 -4.42
C LEU A 169 -7.44 -13.43 -4.85
N ALA A 170 -7.90 -12.51 -3.99
CA ALA A 170 -8.95 -11.55 -4.33
C ALA A 170 -8.41 -10.53 -5.34
N ILE A 171 -7.21 -10.01 -5.09
CA ILE A 171 -6.49 -9.13 -6.02
C ILE A 171 -6.26 -9.84 -7.37
N ALA A 172 -5.86 -11.11 -7.35
CA ALA A 172 -5.68 -11.94 -8.55
C ALA A 172 -6.97 -12.09 -9.36
N GLN A 173 -8.09 -12.36 -8.68
CA GLN A 173 -9.39 -12.51 -9.32
C GLN A 173 -9.85 -11.19 -9.98
N GLU A 174 -9.65 -10.06 -9.32
CA GLU A 174 -10.06 -8.75 -9.85
C GLU A 174 -9.18 -8.24 -10.98
N THR A 175 -7.87 -8.43 -10.86
CA THR A 175 -6.89 -7.98 -11.88
C THR A 175 -6.73 -8.97 -13.03
N GLY A 176 -7.24 -10.20 -12.88
CA GLY A 176 -7.02 -11.29 -13.83
C GLY A 176 -5.57 -11.81 -13.89
N ARG A 177 -4.70 -11.37 -12.96
CA ARG A 177 -3.30 -11.81 -12.87
C ARG A 177 -3.19 -13.13 -12.12
N ARG A 178 -2.09 -13.86 -12.32
CA ARG A 178 -1.80 -15.02 -11.48
C ARG A 178 -1.35 -14.54 -10.09
N PRO A 179 -1.70 -15.25 -9.01
CA PRO A 179 -1.24 -14.91 -7.66
C PRO A 179 0.29 -14.77 -7.56
N ALA A 180 1.03 -15.64 -8.25
CA ALA A 180 2.49 -15.58 -8.33
C ALA A 180 3.02 -14.28 -8.95
N ASP A 181 2.32 -13.73 -9.96
CA ASP A 181 2.71 -12.49 -10.61
C ASP A 181 2.50 -11.29 -9.68
N ILE A 182 1.42 -11.30 -8.88
CA ILE A 182 1.17 -10.28 -7.84
C ILE A 182 2.22 -10.37 -6.74
N VAL A 183 2.59 -11.57 -6.31
CA VAL A 183 3.65 -11.79 -5.32
C VAL A 183 5.00 -11.26 -5.81
N SER A 184 5.38 -11.59 -7.05
CA SER A 184 6.59 -11.08 -7.68
C SER A 184 6.54 -9.55 -7.78
N ARG A 185 5.38 -9.00 -8.14
CA ARG A 185 5.20 -7.56 -8.25
C ARG A 185 5.34 -6.85 -6.89
N LEU A 186 4.72 -7.39 -5.84
CA LEU A 186 4.89 -6.88 -4.47
C LEU A 186 6.38 -6.91 -4.05
N ALA A 187 7.12 -7.96 -4.41
CA ALA A 187 8.54 -8.05 -4.11
C ALA A 187 9.38 -6.99 -4.86
N GLU A 188 9.08 -6.73 -6.14
CA GLU A 188 9.68 -5.62 -6.91
C GLU A 188 9.38 -4.26 -6.29
N LEU A 189 8.16 -4.08 -5.76
CA LEU A 189 7.74 -2.90 -5.03
C LEU A 189 8.31 -2.87 -3.59
N GLY A 190 9.21 -3.77 -3.20
CA GLY A 190 9.87 -3.75 -1.89
C GLY A 190 9.00 -4.23 -0.72
N HIS A 191 7.86 -4.87 -1.00
CA HIS A 191 7.06 -5.54 0.03
C HIS A 191 7.60 -6.95 0.30
N PRO A 192 7.54 -7.42 1.56
CA PRO A 192 8.00 -8.76 1.91
C PRO A 192 7.16 -9.80 1.19
N ARG A 193 7.85 -10.79 0.59
CA ARG A 193 7.19 -11.91 -0.10
C ARG A 193 6.38 -12.73 0.92
N PRO A 194 5.07 -12.93 0.72
CA PRO A 194 4.33 -13.87 1.52
C PRO A 194 4.92 -15.28 1.33
N SER A 195 5.10 -16.00 2.43
CA SER A 195 5.76 -17.31 2.48
C SER A 195 4.97 -18.43 1.77
N THR A 196 3.65 -18.27 1.62
CA THR A 196 2.77 -19.26 1.02
C THR A 196 1.63 -18.57 0.27
N VAL A 197 1.65 -18.66 -1.06
CA VAL A 197 0.52 -18.34 -1.92
C VAL A 197 0.37 -19.52 -2.87
N PRO A 198 -0.76 -20.25 -2.85
CA PRO A 198 -0.99 -21.34 -3.79
C PRO A 198 -0.95 -20.85 -5.24
N ASP A 199 -0.30 -21.61 -6.12
CA ASP A 199 -0.21 -21.28 -7.54
C ASP A 199 -1.55 -21.42 -8.28
N THR A 200 -2.47 -22.20 -7.72
CA THR A 200 -3.80 -22.49 -8.30
C THR A 200 -4.91 -22.06 -7.34
N LEU A 201 -5.79 -21.19 -7.84
CA LEU A 201 -7.03 -20.80 -7.20
C LEU A 201 -8.06 -21.94 -7.34
N GLU A 202 -8.59 -22.42 -6.22
CA GLU A 202 -9.80 -23.25 -6.21
C GLU A 202 -11.03 -22.35 -6.14
N ALA A 203 -12.15 -22.77 -6.74
CA ALA A 203 -13.38 -21.98 -6.82
C ALA A 203 -13.91 -21.53 -5.45
N ASP A 204 -13.63 -22.30 -4.40
CA ASP A 204 -14.09 -22.03 -3.04
C ASP A 204 -13.07 -21.26 -2.19
N ASP A 205 -11.88 -20.91 -2.68
CA ASP A 205 -10.82 -20.30 -1.86
C ASP A 205 -11.24 -18.98 -1.23
N LEU A 206 -11.79 -18.06 -2.03
CA LEU A 206 -12.29 -16.80 -1.50
C LEU A 206 -13.48 -17.02 -0.56
N ARG A 207 -14.30 -18.03 -0.85
CA ARG A 207 -15.45 -18.38 -0.01
C ARG A 207 -14.97 -18.84 1.36
N ILE A 208 -13.98 -19.72 1.46
CA ILE A 208 -13.47 -20.21 2.76
C ILE A 208 -12.61 -19.19 3.50
N LEU A 209 -12.03 -18.20 2.80
CA LEU A 209 -11.29 -17.09 3.39
C LEU A 209 -12.18 -15.94 3.89
N SER A 210 -13.43 -15.83 3.41
CA SER A 210 -14.40 -14.86 3.89
C SER A 210 -14.95 -15.26 5.26
N GLU A 211 -15.04 -14.33 6.21
CA GLU A 211 -15.59 -14.59 7.55
C GLU A 211 -17.06 -15.06 7.50
N GLU A 212 -17.81 -14.56 6.53
CA GLU A 212 -19.22 -14.90 6.31
C GLU A 212 -19.45 -15.95 5.22
N LEU A 213 -18.36 -16.49 4.66
CA LEU A 213 -18.40 -17.54 3.66
C LEU A 213 -19.17 -17.15 2.38
N ASP A 214 -19.15 -15.88 2.01
CA ASP A 214 -19.79 -15.36 0.80
C ASP A 214 -18.80 -15.03 -0.32
N GLY A 215 -17.51 -15.21 -0.06
CA GLY A 215 -16.43 -14.90 -1.00
C GLY A 215 -16.08 -13.41 -1.05
N ARG A 216 -16.48 -12.63 -0.06
CA ARG A 216 -16.25 -11.19 0.04
C ARG A 216 -15.66 -10.83 1.40
N SER A 217 -15.08 -9.63 1.45
CA SER A 217 -14.64 -8.98 2.70
C SER A 217 -15.80 -8.89 3.71
N PRO A 218 -15.56 -9.06 5.02
CA PRO A 218 -14.26 -9.22 5.69
C PRO A 218 -13.60 -10.59 5.46
N TRP A 219 -12.28 -10.56 5.33
CA TRP A 219 -11.44 -11.75 5.17
C TRP A 219 -10.90 -12.20 6.51
N LEU A 220 -10.69 -13.51 6.69
CA LEU A 220 -10.02 -14.06 7.86
C LEU A 220 -8.67 -13.39 8.07
N GLU A 221 -8.44 -12.88 9.28
CA GLU A 221 -7.12 -12.42 9.67
C GLU A 221 -6.11 -13.58 9.65
N ARG A 222 -4.86 -13.25 9.34
CA ARG A 222 -3.77 -14.24 9.35
C ARG A 222 -3.46 -14.62 10.80
N ASN A 223 -3.75 -15.86 11.16
CA ASN A 223 -3.60 -16.33 12.53
C ASN A 223 -2.13 -16.45 12.93
N THR A 224 -1.74 -15.73 13.99
CA THR A 224 -0.38 -15.78 14.55
C THR A 224 -0.26 -16.69 15.78
N VAL A 225 -1.32 -16.84 16.58
CA VAL A 225 -1.28 -17.59 17.86
C VAL A 225 -2.43 -18.57 18.04
N GLY A 226 -3.67 -18.22 17.66
CA GLY A 226 -4.85 -19.03 17.99
C GLY A 226 -5.28 -20.08 16.95
N GLY A 227 -4.73 -20.00 15.73
CA GLY A 227 -5.24 -20.76 14.58
C GLY A 227 -6.67 -20.36 14.17
N VAL A 228 -7.16 -20.95 13.08
CA VAL A 228 -8.54 -20.78 12.61
C VAL A 228 -9.47 -21.45 13.61
N GLN A 229 -10.57 -20.78 13.95
CA GLN A 229 -11.57 -21.36 14.84
C GLN A 229 -12.25 -22.56 14.17
N LEU A 230 -12.37 -23.67 14.90
CA LEU A 230 -13.00 -24.89 14.38
C LEU A 230 -14.43 -24.64 13.85
N ARG A 231 -15.17 -23.70 14.45
CA ARG A 231 -16.51 -23.31 13.97
C ARG A 231 -16.50 -22.83 12.51
N HIS A 232 -15.47 -22.08 12.12
CA HIS A 232 -15.33 -21.57 10.76
C HIS A 232 -15.13 -22.72 9.78
N ILE A 233 -14.28 -23.68 10.13
CA ILE A 233 -14.03 -24.88 9.32
C ILE A 233 -15.32 -25.68 9.13
N LEU A 234 -16.12 -25.87 10.18
CA LEU A 234 -17.40 -26.59 10.08
C LEU A 234 -18.42 -25.82 9.23
N ARG A 235 -18.54 -24.50 9.40
CA ARG A 235 -19.41 -23.67 8.55
C ARG A 235 -18.98 -23.74 7.08
N ALA A 236 -17.68 -23.63 6.80
CA ALA A 236 -17.10 -23.72 5.47
C ALA A 236 -17.33 -25.10 4.83
N ALA A 237 -17.19 -26.18 5.60
CA ALA A 237 -17.46 -27.54 5.15
C ALA A 237 -18.93 -27.69 4.70
N LEU A 238 -19.89 -27.18 5.48
CA LEU A 238 -21.30 -27.17 5.07
C LEU A 238 -21.56 -26.27 3.84
N ALA A 239 -20.92 -25.10 3.78
CA ALA A 239 -21.12 -24.12 2.72
C ALA A 239 -20.52 -24.54 1.36
N THR A 240 -19.55 -25.45 1.34
CA THR A 240 -18.85 -25.95 0.15
C THR A 240 -19.18 -27.41 -0.17
N GLY A 241 -19.79 -28.14 0.78
CA GLY A 241 -20.03 -29.57 0.67
C GLY A 241 -18.77 -30.44 0.83
N ARG A 242 -17.65 -29.87 1.28
CA ARG A 242 -16.38 -30.58 1.51
C ARG A 242 -16.28 -31.10 2.93
N SER A 243 -15.35 -32.03 3.19
CA SER A 243 -15.10 -32.50 4.56
C SER A 243 -14.37 -31.42 5.38
N PRO A 244 -14.55 -31.37 6.73
CA PRO A 244 -13.79 -30.48 7.60
C PRO A 244 -12.26 -30.63 7.43
N ALA A 245 -11.78 -31.83 7.16
CA ALA A 245 -10.35 -32.10 6.92
C ALA A 245 -9.85 -31.48 5.61
N ASP A 246 -10.64 -31.52 4.54
CA ASP A 246 -10.29 -30.89 3.27
C ASP A 246 -10.24 -29.36 3.41
N ILE A 247 -11.20 -28.77 4.13
CA ILE A 247 -11.22 -27.34 4.42
C ILE A 247 -9.99 -26.92 5.23
N ALA A 248 -9.68 -27.64 6.31
CA ALA A 248 -8.52 -27.34 7.14
C ALA A 248 -7.21 -27.41 6.35
N LYS A 249 -7.06 -28.45 5.53
CA LYS A 249 -5.89 -28.61 4.65
C LYS A 249 -5.79 -27.48 3.63
N ARG A 250 -6.91 -27.04 3.06
CA ARG A 250 -6.91 -25.95 2.08
C ARG A 250 -6.57 -24.61 2.74
N LEU A 251 -7.15 -24.31 3.90
CA LEU A 251 -6.83 -23.12 4.68
C LEU A 251 -5.34 -23.11 5.08
N ASP A 252 -4.77 -24.26 5.48
CA ASP A 252 -3.35 -24.36 5.81
C ASP A 252 -2.45 -24.00 4.62
N ALA A 253 -2.79 -24.50 3.43
CA ALA A 253 -2.10 -24.12 2.18
C ALA A 253 -2.22 -22.62 1.85
N LEU A 254 -3.31 -21.97 2.30
CA LEU A 254 -3.55 -20.53 2.20
C LEU A 254 -2.87 -19.74 3.35
N GLY A 255 -2.16 -20.40 4.26
CA GLY A 255 -1.48 -19.78 5.39
C GLY A 255 -2.33 -19.58 6.64
N HIS A 256 -3.49 -20.25 6.71
CA HIS A 256 -4.41 -20.25 7.85
C HIS A 256 -4.50 -21.65 8.45
N TRP A 257 -3.74 -21.89 9.52
CA TRP A 257 -3.65 -23.20 10.16
C TRP A 257 -4.74 -23.39 11.23
N LEU A 258 -5.17 -24.63 11.45
CA LEU A 258 -6.01 -25.01 12.59
C LEU A 258 -5.13 -25.37 13.79
N HIS A 259 -5.55 -24.98 15.00
CA HIS A 259 -4.83 -25.32 16.22
C HIS A 259 -4.63 -26.85 16.39
N GLU A 260 -3.43 -27.28 16.82
CA GLU A 260 -3.04 -28.69 16.92
C GLU A 260 -3.96 -29.54 17.82
N ASN A 261 -4.47 -28.96 18.90
CA ASN A 261 -5.43 -29.61 19.80
C ASN A 261 -6.82 -29.81 19.19
N ALA A 262 -7.19 -29.05 18.15
CA ALA A 262 -8.52 -29.11 17.57
C ALA A 262 -8.73 -30.43 16.84
N LYS A 263 -9.82 -31.13 17.19
CA LYS A 263 -10.18 -32.42 16.59
C LYS A 263 -11.35 -32.23 15.65
N GLN A 264 -11.08 -32.40 14.36
CA GLN A 264 -12.08 -32.25 13.32
C GLN A 264 -12.98 -33.49 13.28
N PRO A 265 -14.31 -33.34 13.32
CA PRO A 265 -15.21 -34.45 13.04
C PRO A 265 -15.12 -34.84 11.57
N GLY A 266 -15.43 -36.11 11.24
CA GLY A 266 -15.43 -36.57 9.85
C GLY A 266 -16.50 -35.89 8.97
N VAL A 267 -17.59 -35.42 9.58
CA VAL A 267 -18.69 -34.70 8.92
C VAL A 267 -19.03 -33.47 9.76
N ALA A 268 -19.26 -32.34 9.09
CA ALA A 268 -19.72 -31.13 9.76
C ALA A 268 -21.19 -31.27 10.18
N ASP A 269 -21.47 -30.92 11.43
CA ASP A 269 -22.82 -30.92 12.00
C ASP A 269 -23.21 -29.51 12.44
N VAL A 270 -24.41 -29.08 12.06
CA VAL A 270 -25.02 -27.81 12.49
C VAL A 270 -25.11 -27.74 14.02
N ALA A 271 -25.32 -28.88 14.68
CA ALA A 271 -25.42 -28.94 16.12
C ALA A 271 -24.08 -28.59 16.80
N ASP A 272 -22.95 -28.95 16.20
CA ASP A 272 -21.62 -28.56 16.68
C ASP A 272 -21.31 -27.10 16.42
N ILE A 273 -21.73 -26.55 15.27
CA ILE A 273 -21.57 -25.13 14.98
C ILE A 273 -22.28 -24.29 16.04
N ARG A 274 -23.54 -24.61 16.33
CA ARG A 274 -24.33 -23.95 17.40
C ARG A 274 -23.68 -24.07 18.77
N LEU A 275 -23.03 -25.20 19.06
CA LEU A 275 -22.29 -25.37 20.30
C LEU A 275 -21.02 -24.50 20.33
N LEU A 276 -20.26 -24.45 19.25
CA LEU A 276 -19.03 -23.65 19.18
C LEU A 276 -19.30 -22.14 19.15
N GLU A 277 -20.48 -21.71 18.72
CA GLU A 277 -20.95 -20.31 18.85
C GLU A 277 -21.11 -19.88 20.32
N THR A 278 -21.31 -20.81 21.25
CA THR A 278 -21.48 -20.48 22.67
C THR A 278 -20.16 -20.47 23.44
N VAL A 279 -19.06 -20.90 22.81
CA VAL A 279 -17.72 -21.00 23.43
C VAL A 279 -16.80 -19.92 22.85
N ASP A 280 -16.53 -18.90 23.65
CA ASP A 280 -15.63 -17.79 23.30
C ASP A 280 -14.21 -18.02 23.85
N ARG A 281 -13.74 -19.28 23.83
CA ARG A 281 -12.44 -19.68 24.37
C ARG A 281 -11.56 -20.26 23.26
N SER A 282 -10.27 -19.94 23.32
CA SER A 282 -9.29 -20.56 22.44
C SER A 282 -8.97 -21.98 22.90
N PHE A 283 -8.36 -22.79 22.03
CA PHE A 283 -7.87 -24.12 22.42
C PHE A 283 -6.69 -24.08 23.42
N LEU A 284 -6.14 -22.90 23.69
CA LEU A 284 -5.11 -22.68 24.71
C LEU A 284 -5.74 -22.53 26.11
N ASP A 285 -6.99 -22.07 26.17
CA ASP A 285 -7.71 -21.79 27.40
C ASP A 285 -8.48 -23.02 27.88
N ALA A 286 -8.51 -23.23 29.19
CA ALA A 286 -9.42 -24.20 29.77
C ALA A 286 -10.87 -23.70 29.65
N VAL A 287 -11.77 -24.59 29.23
CA VAL A 287 -13.21 -24.35 29.25
C VAL A 287 -13.71 -24.60 30.66
N HIS A 288 -13.88 -23.51 31.42
CA HIS A 288 -14.42 -23.59 32.77
C HIS A 288 -15.89 -24.06 32.80
N PRO A 289 -16.36 -24.62 33.95
CA PRO A 289 -17.71 -25.18 34.07
C PRO A 289 -18.84 -24.21 33.75
N GLU A 290 -18.68 -22.90 33.99
CA GLU A 290 -19.70 -21.91 33.67
C GLU A 290 -19.96 -21.81 32.15
N HIS A 291 -18.96 -22.07 31.30
CA HIS A 291 -19.12 -22.09 29.85
C HIS A 291 -19.89 -23.33 29.41
N VAL A 292 -19.64 -24.48 30.05
CA VAL A 292 -20.38 -25.73 29.80
C VAL A 292 -21.85 -25.55 30.16
N LEU A 293 -22.16 -25.03 31.34
CA LEU A 293 -23.54 -24.78 31.79
C LEU A 293 -24.26 -23.77 30.91
N ARG A 294 -23.58 -22.67 30.53
CA ARG A 294 -24.14 -21.67 29.62
C ARG A 294 -24.43 -22.27 28.24
N SER A 295 -23.51 -23.07 27.71
CA SER A 295 -23.66 -23.73 26.41
C SER A 295 -24.79 -24.75 26.44
N ALA A 296 -24.92 -25.54 27.52
CA ALA A 296 -26.01 -26.49 27.72
C ALA A 296 -27.37 -25.79 27.71
N SER A 297 -27.50 -24.68 28.45
CA SER A 297 -28.71 -23.86 28.47
C SER A 297 -29.08 -23.31 27.07
N ARG A 298 -28.09 -22.81 26.31
CA ARG A 298 -28.36 -22.22 24.97
C ARG A 298 -28.63 -23.25 23.88
N THR A 299 -28.08 -24.45 24.01
CA THR A 299 -28.22 -25.52 23.02
C THR A 299 -29.31 -26.54 23.37
N GLY A 300 -29.89 -26.47 24.56
CA GLY A 300 -30.86 -27.45 25.07
C GLY A 300 -30.27 -28.83 25.37
N ARG A 301 -28.94 -28.95 25.44
CA ARG A 301 -28.21 -30.19 25.75
C ARG A 301 -28.01 -30.36 27.25
N SER A 302 -27.66 -31.57 27.70
CA SER A 302 -27.19 -31.72 29.09
C SER A 302 -25.77 -31.16 29.21
N PRO A 303 -25.37 -30.67 30.40
CA PRO A 303 -23.97 -30.31 30.65
C PRO A 303 -22.98 -31.44 30.36
N ALA A 304 -23.35 -32.69 30.66
CA ALA A 304 -22.54 -33.87 30.31
C ALA A 304 -22.38 -34.02 28.78
N ASP A 305 -23.46 -33.91 28.00
CA ASP A 305 -23.43 -33.97 26.53
C ASP A 305 -22.51 -32.88 25.96
N VAL A 306 -22.60 -31.65 26.50
CA VAL A 306 -21.76 -30.52 26.10
C VAL A 306 -20.30 -30.79 26.42
N ALA A 307 -19.99 -31.21 27.65
CA ALA A 307 -18.64 -31.50 28.08
C ALA A 307 -18.00 -32.60 27.22
N ALA A 308 -18.71 -33.71 27.02
CA ALA A 308 -18.27 -34.80 26.16
C ALA A 308 -18.01 -34.33 24.72
N ARG A 309 -18.90 -33.50 24.16
CA ARG A 309 -18.73 -33.02 22.79
C ARG A 309 -17.57 -32.04 22.66
N LEU A 310 -17.40 -31.10 23.58
CA LEU A 310 -16.26 -30.17 23.58
C LEU A 310 -14.92 -30.90 23.71
N THR A 311 -14.84 -31.91 24.58
CA THR A 311 -13.66 -32.79 24.68
C THR A 311 -13.39 -33.55 23.38
N ALA A 312 -14.44 -34.06 22.72
CA ALA A 312 -14.31 -34.74 21.43
C ALA A 312 -13.82 -33.81 20.32
N LEU A 313 -14.15 -32.52 20.38
CA LEU A 313 -13.68 -31.47 19.47
C LEU A 313 -12.30 -30.90 19.85
N GLY A 314 -11.71 -31.36 20.96
CA GLY A 314 -10.34 -31.02 21.37
C GLY A 314 -10.20 -29.90 22.39
N TYR A 315 -11.30 -29.40 22.97
CA TYR A 315 -11.24 -28.43 24.06
C TYR A 315 -10.80 -29.09 25.37
N ARG A 316 -10.04 -28.35 26.18
CA ARG A 316 -9.60 -28.79 27.50
C ARG A 316 -10.63 -28.40 28.55
N LEU A 317 -11.16 -29.37 29.27
CA LEU A 317 -12.05 -29.16 30.43
C LEU A 317 -11.33 -29.55 31.73
N PRO A 318 -11.77 -29.08 32.91
CA PRO A 318 -11.24 -29.53 34.19
C PRO A 318 -11.62 -30.99 34.47
N ASP A 319 -10.65 -31.82 34.85
CA ASP A 319 -10.83 -33.26 35.10
C ASP A 319 -11.64 -33.58 36.38
N GLU A 320 -11.77 -32.61 37.28
CA GLU A 320 -12.33 -32.80 38.63
C GLU A 320 -13.84 -32.47 38.74
N VAL A 321 -14.50 -32.19 37.62
CA VAL A 321 -15.89 -31.73 37.59
C VAL A 321 -16.80 -32.81 37.01
N ASP A 322 -17.75 -33.28 37.83
CA ASP A 322 -18.84 -34.15 37.38
C ASP A 322 -19.98 -33.30 36.79
N TYR A 323 -20.29 -33.50 35.51
CA TYR A 323 -21.31 -32.73 34.80
C TYR A 323 -22.64 -33.48 34.79
N PRO A 324 -23.76 -32.82 35.14
CA PRO A 324 -25.04 -33.49 35.20
C PRO A 324 -25.58 -33.88 33.81
N GLU A 325 -26.26 -35.01 33.75
CA GLU A 325 -27.00 -35.51 32.58
C GLU A 325 -28.36 -34.82 32.38
N VAL A 326 -28.81 -34.04 33.37
CA VAL A 326 -30.13 -33.42 33.36
C VAL A 326 -30.12 -32.17 32.47
N ARG A 327 -31.03 -32.13 31.50
CA ARG A 327 -31.26 -30.95 30.66
C ARG A 327 -31.97 -29.87 31.45
N ALA A 328 -31.55 -28.62 31.26
CA ALA A 328 -32.29 -27.48 31.81
C ALA A 328 -33.69 -27.44 31.17
N LEU A 329 -34.74 -27.49 31.99
CA LEU A 329 -36.10 -27.28 31.54
C LEU A 329 -36.24 -25.79 31.16
N HIS A 330 -36.40 -25.50 29.87
CA HIS A 330 -36.77 -24.16 29.42
C HIS A 330 -38.15 -23.81 30.01
N ARG A 331 -38.19 -22.83 30.92
CA ARG A 331 -39.42 -22.14 31.31
C ARG A 331 -39.59 -20.88 30.48
#